data_AF-A0A7S4LED3-F1
#
_entry.id   AF-A0A7S4LED3-F1
#
_cell.length_a   1.000
_cell.length_b   1.000
_cell.length_c   1.000
_cell.angle_alpha   90.00
_cell.angle_beta   90.00
_cell.angle_gamma   90.00
#
_symmetry.space_group_name_H-M   'P 1'
#
loop_
_entity.id
_entity.type
_entity.pdbx_description
1 polymer ?
#
loop_
_entity_poly.entity_id
_entity_poly.type
_entity_poly.pdbx_seq_one_letter_code
_entity_poly.pdbx_strand_id
1 'polypeptide(L)'
;YSQRWKLSGVQNVPNARVANWLYYQSYQRQHMSEQVKSNMRLQRRVKNLLSGNIKMLMIGASGIGKTCLLQRFITGEYRKQNFGTVGVTQRVKPVQIPAGILDIGP
;
A
#
# COMPACT_ATOMS: atom_id res chain seq x y z
N TYR A 1 24.81 32.66 -15.36
CA TYR A 1 24.93 32.43 -13.89
C TYR A 1 24.12 31.18 -13.51
N SER A 2 24.74 30.00 -13.63
CA SER A 2 24.10 28.71 -13.32
C SER A 2 24.47 28.29 -11.91
N GLN A 3 23.52 28.39 -10.97
CA GLN A 3 23.70 27.94 -9.60
C GLN A 3 23.68 26.42 -9.56
N ARG A 4 24.87 25.82 -9.52
CA ARG A 4 25.10 24.38 -9.33
C ARG A 4 24.80 24.02 -7.88
N TRP A 5 23.52 23.79 -7.57
CA TRP A 5 23.12 23.19 -6.30
C TRP A 5 23.62 21.74 -6.26
N LYS A 6 24.78 21.53 -5.64
CA LYS A 6 25.23 20.19 -5.24
C LYS A 6 24.25 19.72 -4.16
N LEU A 7 23.35 18.81 -4.52
CA LEU A 7 22.65 17.96 -3.56
C LEU A 7 23.72 17.18 -2.78
N SER A 8 24.15 17.72 -1.65
CA SER A 8 25.30 17.30 -0.84
C SER A 8 25.10 15.98 -0.09
N GLY A 9 24.30 15.06 -0.62
CA GLY A 9 23.99 13.80 0.04
C GLY A 9 23.56 12.64 -0.85
N VAL A 10 23.58 12.79 -2.19
CA VAL A 10 23.24 11.69 -3.11
C VAL A 10 24.39 11.47 -4.09
N GLN A 11 25.41 10.73 -3.65
CA GLN A 11 26.38 10.13 -4.56
C GLN A 11 25.65 9.01 -5.32
N ASN A 12 25.70 9.05 -6.66
CA ASN A 12 25.00 8.19 -7.63
C ASN A 12 23.49 8.44 -7.82
N VAL A 13 23.16 9.45 -8.65
CA VAL A 13 21.83 9.54 -9.26
C VAL A 13 21.88 8.81 -10.62
N PRO A 14 21.12 7.72 -10.84
CA PRO A 14 21.39 6.77 -11.94
C PRO A 14 21.14 7.31 -13.37
N ASN A 15 20.35 8.37 -13.53
CA ASN A 15 20.04 8.95 -14.85
C ASN A 15 19.46 10.37 -14.71
N ALA A 16 19.61 11.22 -15.73
CA ALA A 16 19.16 12.62 -15.76
C ALA A 16 17.65 12.77 -15.49
N ARG A 17 16.83 11.78 -15.87
CA ARG A 17 15.38 11.74 -15.57
C ARG A 17 15.10 11.66 -14.06
N VAL A 18 15.90 10.88 -13.33
CA VAL A 18 15.77 10.74 -11.87
C VAL A 18 16.23 12.02 -11.19
N ALA A 19 17.32 12.64 -11.66
CA ALA A 19 17.80 13.92 -11.14
C ALA A 19 16.75 15.04 -11.32
N ASN A 20 16.12 15.11 -12.50
CA ASN A 20 15.09 16.10 -12.76
C ASN A 20 13.83 15.85 -11.91
N TRP A 21 13.41 14.59 -11.76
CA TRP A 21 12.28 14.24 -10.89
C TRP A 21 12.53 14.58 -9.42
N LEU A 22 13.74 14.32 -8.91
CA LEU A 22 14.14 14.67 -7.54
C LEU A 22 14.21 16.20 -7.33
N TYR A 23 14.66 16.93 -8.35
CA TYR A 23 14.64 18.40 -8.35
C TYR A 23 13.20 18.94 -8.27
N TYR A 24 12.31 18.48 -9.14
CA TYR A 24 10.89 18.87 -9.10
C TYR A 24 10.23 18.48 -7.77
N GLN A 25 10.56 17.31 -7.21
CA GLN A 25 10.11 16.92 -5.88
C GLN A 25 10.58 17.87 -4.77
N SER A 26 11.85 18.28 -4.79
CA SER A 26 12.38 19.22 -3.79
C SER A 26 11.81 20.62 -3.95
N TYR A 27 11.66 21.09 -5.19
CA TYR A 27 11.06 22.37 -5.52
C TYR A 27 9.62 22.45 -5.02
N GLN A 28 8.82 21.42 -5.29
CA GLN A 28 7.46 21.32 -4.77
C GLN A 28 7.40 21.26 -3.24
N ARG A 29 8.37 20.61 -2.57
CA ARG A 29 8.45 20.58 -1.10
C ARG A 29 8.80 21.94 -0.49
N GLN A 30 9.61 22.76 -1.18
CA GLN A 30 10.01 24.08 -0.69
C GLN A 30 8.89 25.11 -0.86
N HIS A 31 8.15 25.07 -1.97
CA HIS A 31 7.04 25.99 -2.25
C HIS A 31 5.69 25.54 -1.68
N MET A 32 5.61 24.36 -1.09
CA MET A 32 4.43 23.92 -0.35
C MET A 32 4.24 24.81 0.88
N SER A 33 3.05 25.39 1.05
CA SER A 33 2.71 26.12 2.26
C SER A 33 2.76 25.17 3.47
N GLU A 34 3.15 25.70 4.63
CA GLU A 34 3.23 24.92 5.87
C GLU A 34 1.89 24.25 6.22
N GLN A 35 0.77 24.89 5.87
CA GLN A 35 -0.58 24.33 6.01
C GLN A 35 -0.79 23.07 5.15
N VAL A 36 -0.26 23.04 3.93
CA VAL A 36 -0.37 21.86 3.06
C VAL A 36 0.53 20.73 3.57
N LYS A 37 1.72 21.06 4.08
CA LYS A 37 2.60 20.08 4.74
C LYS A 37 1.97 19.49 6.00
N SER A 38 1.33 20.33 6.83
CA SER A 38 0.64 19.88 8.04
C SER A 38 -0.55 18.99 7.68
N ASN A 39 -1.35 19.38 6.69
CA ASN A 39 -2.48 18.57 6.22
C ASN A 39 -2.03 17.22 5.64
N MET A 40 -0.93 17.20 4.88
CA MET A 40 -0.36 15.94 4.37
C MET A 40 0.18 15.04 5.49
N ARG A 41 0.81 15.61 6.53
CA ARG A 41 1.25 14.84 7.71
C ARG A 41 0.07 14.26 8.48
N LEU A 42 -0.99 15.05 8.67
CA LEU A 42 -2.22 14.62 9.32
C LEU A 42 -2.90 13.50 8.53
N GLN A 43 -3.02 13.63 7.20
CA GLN A 43 -3.57 12.57 6.37
C GLN A 43 -2.78 11.26 6.45
N ARG A 44 -1.45 11.32 6.53
CA ARG A 44 -0.63 10.11 6.75
C ARG A 44 -0.85 9.51 8.13
N ARG A 45 -0.95 10.34 9.18
CA ARG A 45 -1.22 9.87 10.54
C ARG A 45 -2.58 9.19 10.64
N VAL A 46 -3.63 9.81 10.11
CA VAL A 46 -4.97 9.23 10.04
C VAL A 46 -4.95 7.92 9.24
N LYS A 47 -4.29 7.91 8.08
CA LYS A 47 -4.16 6.69 7.27
C LYS A 47 -3.45 5.57 8.02
N ASN A 48 -2.36 5.86 8.73
CA ASN A 48 -1.61 4.87 9.49
C ASN A 48 -2.38 4.36 10.72
N LEU A 49 -3.16 5.22 11.39
CA LEU A 49 -4.03 4.84 12.51
C LEU A 49 -5.17 3.92 12.07
N LEU A 50 -5.71 4.15 10.86
CA LEU A 50 -6.81 3.35 10.30
C LEU A 50 -6.33 2.10 9.52
N SER A 51 -5.02 1.96 9.31
CA SER A 51 -4.45 0.82 8.59
C SER A 51 -4.12 -0.31 9.57
N GLY A 52 -5.13 -1.10 9.92
CA GLY A 52 -4.97 -2.34 10.69
C GLY A 52 -4.69 -3.55 9.81
N ASN A 53 -3.92 -4.51 10.32
CA ASN A 53 -3.74 -5.82 9.69
C ASN A 53 -4.70 -6.83 10.35
N ILE A 54 -5.65 -7.38 9.57
CA ILE A 54 -6.54 -8.45 10.02
C ILE A 54 -6.00 -9.78 9.51
N LYS A 55 -5.87 -10.77 10.40
CA LYS A 55 -5.52 -12.15 10.04
C LYS A 55 -6.81 -12.98 9.99
N MET A 56 -7.03 -13.68 8.87
CA MET A 56 -8.17 -14.57 8.69
C MET A 56 -7.69 -16.01 8.40
N LEU A 57 -8.36 -16.99 9.00
CA LEU A 57 -8.11 -18.42 8.81
C LEU A 57 -9.39 -19.09 8.29
N MET A 58 -9.28 -19.80 7.16
CA MET A 58 -10.41 -20.54 6.57
C MET A 58 -10.27 -22.03 6.87
N ILE A 59 -11.25 -22.61 7.58
CA ILE A 59 -11.24 -24.02 8.02
C ILE A 59 -12.39 -24.78 7.37
N GLY A 60 -12.16 -26.05 6.98
CA GLY A 60 -13.20 -26.96 6.52
C GLY A 60 -12.65 -28.18 5.77
N ALA A 61 -13.53 -29.09 5.35
CA ALA A 61 -13.15 -30.30 4.60
C ALA A 61 -12.40 -30.02 3.28
N SER A 62 -11.59 -30.96 2.82
CA SER A 62 -10.89 -30.83 1.54
C SER A 62 -11.89 -30.76 0.36
N GLY A 63 -11.54 -30.05 -0.70
CA GLY A 63 -12.39 -29.95 -1.91
C GLY A 63 -13.56 -28.97 -1.85
N ILE A 64 -13.94 -28.42 -0.68
CA ILE A 64 -15.10 -27.49 -0.56
C ILE A 64 -14.88 -26.10 -1.17
N GLY A 65 -13.70 -25.83 -1.75
CA GLY A 65 -13.44 -24.59 -2.47
C GLY A 65 -12.89 -23.42 -1.64
N LYS A 66 -12.36 -23.63 -0.42
CA LYS A 66 -11.71 -22.57 0.39
C LYS A 66 -10.70 -21.74 -0.41
N THR A 67 -9.82 -22.42 -1.12
CA THR A 67 -8.76 -21.79 -1.94
C THR A 67 -9.32 -21.10 -3.18
N CYS A 68 -10.40 -21.63 -3.75
CA CYS A 68 -11.09 -21.00 -4.86
C CYS A 68 -11.78 -19.70 -4.41
N LEU A 69 -12.41 -19.72 -3.23
CA LEU A 69 -13.03 -18.54 -2.63
C LEU A 69 -12.00 -17.47 -2.27
N LEU A 70 -10.87 -17.88 -1.66
CA LEU A 70 -9.76 -16.97 -1.35
C LEU A 70 -9.18 -16.35 -2.63
N GLN A 71 -8.95 -17.17 -3.67
CA GLN A 71 -8.45 -16.69 -4.96
C GLN A 71 -9.41 -15.68 -5.58
N ARG A 72 -10.71 -16.00 -5.65
CA ARG A 72 -11.74 -15.11 -6.17
C ARG A 72 -11.81 -13.81 -5.38
N PHE A 73 -11.67 -13.87 -4.06
CA PHE A 73 -11.64 -12.67 -3.23
C PHE A 73 -10.45 -11.77 -3.58
N ILE A 74 -9.28 -12.32 -3.91
CA ILE A 74 -8.07 -11.53 -4.19
C ILE A 74 -8.04 -11.02 -5.63
N THR A 75 -8.23 -11.92 -6.60
CA THR A 75 -8.03 -11.62 -8.02
C THR A 75 -9.33 -11.25 -8.74
N GLY A 76 -10.49 -11.51 -8.13
CA GLY A 76 -11.79 -11.38 -8.79
C GLY A 76 -12.12 -12.52 -9.75
N GLU A 77 -11.16 -13.41 -10.02
CA GLU A 77 -11.31 -14.47 -11.02
C GLU A 77 -11.64 -15.83 -10.38
N TYR A 78 -12.50 -16.58 -11.06
CA TYR A 78 -12.82 -17.95 -10.69
C TYR A 78 -11.99 -18.92 -11.53
N ARG A 79 -11.19 -19.76 -10.85
CA ARG A 79 -10.43 -20.83 -11.51
C ARG A 79 -11.13 -22.18 -11.27
N LYS A 80 -11.62 -22.78 -12.37
CA LYS A 80 -12.36 -24.06 -12.36
C LYS A 80 -11.46 -25.26 -12.04
N GLN A 81 -10.18 -25.19 -12.40
CA GLN A 81 -9.17 -26.18 -11.99
C GLN A 81 -8.51 -25.69 -10.69
N ASN A 82 -8.82 -26.38 -9.60
CA ASN A 82 -8.18 -26.14 -8.32
C ASN A 82 -7.58 -27.45 -7.82
N PHE A 83 -6.26 -27.58 -7.92
CA PHE A 83 -5.54 -28.67 -7.29
C PHE A 83 -5.65 -28.49 -5.77
N GLY A 84 -5.80 -29.58 -5.03
CA GLY A 84 -5.92 -29.55 -3.57
C GLY A 84 -4.83 -28.68 -2.95
N THR A 85 -5.16 -27.97 -1.87
CA THR A 85 -4.19 -27.10 -1.20
C THR A 85 -3.21 -27.97 -0.41
N VAL A 86 -1.93 -27.90 -0.76
CA VAL A 86 -0.87 -28.57 -0.01
C VAL A 86 -0.48 -27.68 1.17
N GLY A 87 -0.73 -28.16 2.39
CA GLY A 87 -0.43 -27.43 3.61
C GLY A 87 -1.31 -26.18 3.80
N VAL A 88 -0.69 -25.00 3.87
CA VAL A 88 -1.36 -23.71 4.15
C VAL A 88 -1.04 -22.72 3.05
N THR A 89 -2.07 -22.06 2.49
CA THR A 89 -1.90 -20.95 1.54
C THR A 89 -2.17 -19.63 2.25
N GLN A 90 -1.15 -18.78 2.34
CA GLN A 90 -1.28 -17.41 2.85
C GLN A 90 -1.37 -16.42 1.69
N ARG A 91 -2.28 -15.47 1.80
CA ARG A 91 -2.44 -14.36 0.84
C ARG A 91 -2.78 -13.08 1.60
N VAL A 92 -2.39 -11.94 1.03
CA VAL A 92 -2.66 -10.61 1.59
C VAL A 92 -3.36 -9.77 0.54
N LYS A 93 -4.48 -9.14 0.91
CA LYS A 93 -5.23 -8.21 0.07
C LYS A 93 -5.51 -6.93 0.86
N PRO A 94 -5.13 -5.74 0.37
CA PRO A 94 -5.60 -4.49 0.97
C PRO A 94 -7.10 -4.34 0.71
N VAL A 95 -7.87 -4.07 1.75
CA VAL A 95 -9.32 -3.87 1.69
C VAL A 95 -9.64 -2.50 2.26
N GLN A 96 -10.42 -1.71 1.52
CA GLN A 96 -10.99 -0.46 2.03
C GLN A 96 -12.32 -0.80 2.69
N ILE A 97 -12.39 -0.61 4.01
CA ILE A 97 -13.61 -0.79 4.76
C ILE A 97 -14.19 0.60 5.05
N PRO A 98 -15.47 0.86 4.72
CA PRO A 98 -16.09 2.13 5.03
C PRO A 98 -16.19 2.32 6.55
N ALA A 99 -15.97 3.55 7.00
CA ALA A 99 -15.86 3.89 8.43
C ALA A 99 -17.10 3.53 9.27
N GLY A 100 -18.28 3.44 8.66
CA GLY A 100 -19.53 3.12 9.36
C GLY A 100 -19.79 1.63 9.65
N ILE A 101 -18.90 0.73 9.21
CA ILE A 101 -19.08 -0.73 9.40
C ILE A 101 -18.17 -1.29 10.50
N LEU A 102 -17.11 -0.56 10.86
CA LEU A 102 -16.10 -1.04 11.81
C LEU A 102 -16.41 -0.52 13.23
N ASP A 103 -17.48 -1.01 13.85
CA ASP A 103 -17.68 -0.88 15.30
C ASP A 103 -16.70 -1.82 16.01
N ILE A 104 -15.47 -1.36 16.20
CA ILE A 104 -14.53 -2.01 17.12
C ILE A 104 -14.89 -1.44 18.49
N GLY A 105 -15.70 -2.18 19.25
CA GLY A 105 -15.99 -1.88 20.65
C GLY A 105 -14.70 -1.77 21.49
N PRO A 106 -14.76 -1.09 22.64
CA PRO A 106 -13.61 -0.85 23.51
C PRO A 106 -12.94 -2.13 24.00
#